data_AF-J0YSE8-F1
#
_entry.id   AF-J0YSE8-F1
#
_cell.length_a   1.000
_cell.length_b   1.000
_cell.length_c   1.000
_cell.angle_alpha   90.00
_cell.angle_beta   90.00
_cell.angle_gamma   90.00
#
_symmetry.space_group_name_H-M   'P 1'
#
loop_
_entity.id
_entity.type
_entity.pdbx_description
1 polymer ?
#
loop_
_entity_poly.entity_id
_entity_poly.type
_entity_poly.pdbx_seq_one_letter_code
_entity_poly.pdbx_strand_id
1 'polypeptide(L)'
;MMVHLYSRSFGLKDWRVVHWINFIFGEGLMSFFRCIGRPALFMLDPEHAHCLAIIGLKSGLNSCRKVVDKRLSVTVADLKFENFVGLAAGFDKNAEVVDAIFRLGFGFTEVGTVTPRPQVGNPKPRLFRLREDEAIINRMGFNNEGHRVVYSRLRARKQLGIVGINIGANKDTVDKIDDYTAGVAYFYDIADYFTVNISSPNTPSLRDLQARDNLHLLMNEISQVRNEQKKKHGFSVPIFLKIAPDLSEKELDDIAEEMKISDFDGLVVSNTTLSRQGLKDSLLSGEEGGLSGSPLFELSTIVLAKMRQKLGKEIAIIGVGGVKDAQTALEKVKAGADLIQLYSGMVYEGPDLAVTILEGILQFMQQDGIDSIKTYRDHRVEYWAKRPLPL
;
A
#
# COMPACT_ATOMS: atom_id res chain seq x y z
N MET A 1 -3.43 -27.91 -18.32
CA MET A 1 -2.95 -29.15 -18.98
C MET A 1 -2.86 -30.35 -18.04
N MET A 2 -2.63 -30.17 -16.74
CA MET A 2 -2.63 -31.26 -15.74
C MET A 2 -4.04 -31.76 -15.31
N VAL A 3 -5.11 -31.06 -15.72
CA VAL A 3 -6.51 -31.39 -15.37
C VAL A 3 -7.12 -32.43 -16.33
N HIS A 4 -6.53 -32.64 -17.52
CA HIS A 4 -7.05 -33.59 -18.51
C HIS A 4 -6.61 -35.04 -18.30
N LEU A 5 -5.62 -35.28 -17.45
CA LEU A 5 -5.10 -36.63 -17.18
C LEU A 5 -5.80 -37.32 -15.99
N TYR A 6 -6.49 -36.58 -15.12
CA TYR A 6 -7.19 -37.16 -13.95
C TYR A 6 -8.63 -37.58 -14.23
N SER A 7 -9.28 -37.07 -15.28
CA SER A 7 -10.71 -37.36 -15.55
C SER A 7 -10.96 -38.72 -16.20
N ARG A 8 -9.92 -39.44 -16.64
CA ARG A 8 -10.07 -40.74 -17.32
C ARG A 8 -10.02 -41.95 -16.39
N SER A 9 -9.54 -41.82 -15.15
CA SER A 9 -9.34 -42.98 -14.26
C SER A 9 -10.47 -43.24 -13.26
N PHE A 10 -11.41 -42.30 -13.05
CA PHE A 10 -12.40 -42.44 -11.97
C PHE A 10 -13.88 -42.26 -12.35
N GLY A 11 -14.23 -42.05 -13.62
CA GLY A 11 -15.64 -42.14 -14.07
C GLY A 11 -16.65 -41.24 -13.33
N LEU A 12 -16.21 -40.18 -12.66
CA LEU A 12 -17.08 -39.29 -11.90
C LEU A 12 -17.67 -38.21 -12.83
N LYS A 13 -18.88 -38.45 -13.32
CA LYS A 13 -19.71 -37.49 -14.08
C LYS A 13 -20.54 -36.60 -13.17
N ASP A 14 -19.97 -36.07 -12.09
CA ASP A 14 -20.73 -35.19 -11.19
C ASP A 14 -20.08 -33.81 -11.05
N TRP A 15 -20.65 -32.85 -11.79
CA TRP A 15 -20.28 -31.42 -11.77
C TRP A 15 -20.40 -30.82 -10.36
N ARG A 16 -21.18 -31.45 -9.46
CA ARG A 16 -21.35 -31.04 -8.07
C ARG A 16 -20.11 -31.31 -7.21
N VAL A 17 -19.31 -32.34 -7.53
CA VAL A 17 -18.07 -32.67 -6.78
C VAL A 17 -16.96 -31.66 -7.07
N VAL A 18 -16.86 -31.17 -8.31
CA VAL A 18 -15.91 -30.12 -8.69
C VAL A 18 -16.27 -28.77 -8.04
N HIS A 19 -17.57 -28.48 -7.88
CA HIS A 19 -18.03 -27.32 -7.12
C HIS A 19 -17.81 -27.48 -5.61
N TRP A 20 -18.03 -28.67 -5.05
CA TRP A 20 -17.79 -28.95 -3.63
C TRP A 20 -16.32 -28.84 -3.24
N ILE A 21 -15.41 -29.32 -4.10
CA ILE A 21 -13.96 -29.18 -3.89
C ILE A 21 -13.56 -27.70 -3.95
N ASN A 22 -14.04 -26.92 -4.94
CA ASN A 22 -13.75 -25.49 -4.99
C ASN A 22 -14.38 -24.69 -3.83
N PHE A 23 -15.54 -25.10 -3.31
CA PHE A 23 -16.17 -24.50 -2.14
C PHE A 23 -15.37 -24.78 -0.86
N ILE A 24 -14.92 -26.03 -0.67
CA ILE A 24 -14.10 -26.42 0.50
C ILE A 24 -12.69 -25.81 0.46
N PHE A 25 -12.05 -25.70 -0.72
CA PHE A 25 -10.70 -25.12 -0.80
C PHE A 25 -10.68 -23.59 -0.90
N GLY A 26 -11.76 -22.96 -1.42
CA GLY A 26 -11.91 -21.51 -1.48
C GLY A 26 -12.37 -20.88 -0.17
N GLU A 27 -13.41 -21.43 0.47
CA GLU A 27 -13.86 -20.97 1.80
C GLU A 27 -13.00 -21.55 2.94
N GLY A 28 -12.37 -22.71 2.75
CA GLY A 28 -11.58 -23.39 3.77
C GLY A 28 -10.25 -22.73 4.10
N LEU A 29 -9.58 -22.06 3.14
CA LEU A 29 -8.33 -21.35 3.41
C LEU A 29 -8.58 -20.10 4.27
N MET A 30 -9.65 -19.37 3.94
CA MET A 30 -10.09 -18.17 4.64
C MET A 30 -10.57 -18.52 6.07
N SER A 31 -11.34 -19.60 6.20
CA SER A 31 -11.76 -20.17 7.48
C SER A 31 -10.56 -20.69 8.31
N PHE A 32 -9.61 -21.40 7.70
CA PHE A 32 -8.42 -21.90 8.39
C PHE A 32 -7.50 -20.78 8.89
N PHE A 33 -7.23 -19.76 8.06
CA PHE A 33 -6.42 -18.62 8.51
C PHE A 33 -7.12 -17.89 9.64
N ARG A 34 -8.40 -17.53 9.51
CA ARG A 34 -9.13 -16.79 10.55
C ARG A 34 -9.25 -17.57 11.87
N CYS A 35 -9.48 -18.88 11.80
CA CYS A 35 -9.74 -19.72 12.98
C CYS A 35 -8.47 -20.28 13.62
N ILE A 36 -7.40 -20.53 12.87
CA ILE A 36 -6.19 -21.20 13.36
C ILE A 36 -4.93 -20.35 13.13
N GLY A 37 -4.69 -19.91 11.90
CA GLY A 37 -3.47 -19.16 11.54
C GLY A 37 -3.34 -17.83 12.29
N ARG A 38 -4.42 -17.04 12.32
CA ARG A 38 -4.48 -15.73 12.96
C ARG A 38 -4.32 -15.83 14.48
N PRO A 39 -5.10 -16.64 15.22
CA PRO A 39 -4.86 -16.82 16.66
C PRO A 39 -3.43 -17.22 16.99
N ALA A 40 -2.84 -18.17 16.25
CA ALA A 40 -1.47 -18.62 16.47
C ALA A 40 -0.44 -17.51 16.20
N LEU A 41 -0.53 -16.80 15.07
CA LEU A 41 0.33 -15.65 14.78
C LEU A 41 0.13 -14.52 15.79
N PHE A 42 -1.06 -14.40 16.38
CA PHE A 42 -1.38 -13.38 17.35
C PHE A 42 -0.72 -13.65 18.70
N MET A 43 -0.40 -14.89 19.04
CA MET A 43 0.37 -15.25 20.24
C MET A 43 1.85 -14.85 20.17
N LEU A 44 2.39 -14.60 18.97
CA LEU A 44 3.78 -14.21 18.79
C LEU A 44 3.97 -12.70 18.96
N ASP A 45 5.22 -12.29 19.24
CA ASP A 45 5.63 -10.90 19.05
C ASP A 45 5.32 -10.46 17.59
N PRO A 46 4.74 -9.26 17.37
CA PRO A 46 4.34 -8.83 16.04
C PRO A 46 5.48 -8.79 15.00
N GLU A 47 6.70 -8.45 15.42
CA GLU A 47 7.84 -8.39 14.50
C GLU A 47 8.31 -9.81 14.13
N HIS A 48 8.31 -10.74 15.08
CA HIS A 48 8.55 -12.16 14.77
C HIS A 48 7.46 -12.77 13.87
N ALA A 49 6.18 -12.45 14.11
CA ALA A 49 5.07 -12.89 13.27
C ALA A 49 5.23 -12.38 11.83
N HIS A 50 5.67 -11.13 11.65
CA HIS A 50 5.96 -10.56 10.34
C HIS A 50 7.12 -11.29 9.64
N CYS A 51 8.22 -11.57 10.34
CA CYS A 51 9.33 -12.35 9.80
C CYS A 51 8.87 -13.76 9.33
N LEU A 52 8.03 -14.44 10.11
CA LEU A 52 7.46 -15.73 9.73
C LEU A 52 6.54 -15.61 8.50
N ALA A 53 5.77 -14.53 8.38
CA ALA A 53 4.97 -14.29 7.18
C ALA A 53 5.84 -14.14 5.92
N ILE A 54 6.95 -13.39 6.01
CA ILE A 54 7.93 -13.27 4.91
C ILE A 54 8.53 -14.63 4.55
N ILE A 55 8.95 -15.43 5.55
CA ILE A 55 9.46 -16.80 5.32
C ILE A 55 8.39 -17.68 4.65
N GLY A 56 7.15 -17.61 5.13
CA GLY A 56 6.02 -18.32 4.53
C GLY A 56 5.81 -17.94 3.08
N LEU A 57 5.84 -16.65 2.74
CA LEU A 57 5.70 -16.17 1.36
C LEU A 57 6.87 -16.61 0.47
N LYS A 58 8.11 -16.62 0.98
CA LYS A 58 9.28 -17.13 0.27
C LYS A 58 9.18 -18.61 -0.09
N SER A 59 8.48 -19.41 0.72
CA SER A 59 8.30 -20.85 0.43
C SER A 59 7.55 -21.11 -0.88
N GLY A 60 6.79 -20.13 -1.39
CA GLY A 60 6.00 -20.28 -2.61
C GLY A 60 4.72 -21.11 -2.46
N LEU A 61 4.45 -21.65 -1.26
CA LEU A 61 3.25 -22.46 -0.98
C LEU A 61 1.97 -21.63 -0.88
N ASN A 62 2.09 -20.30 -0.76
CA ASN A 62 0.97 -19.39 -0.69
C ASN A 62 0.57 -18.93 -2.10
N SER A 63 -0.63 -19.31 -2.53
CA SER A 63 -1.28 -18.79 -3.73
C SER A 63 -2.76 -18.68 -3.47
N CYS A 64 -3.34 -17.56 -3.86
CA CYS A 64 -4.77 -17.35 -3.85
C CYS A 64 -5.33 -17.55 -5.28
N ARG A 65 -6.66 -17.68 -5.38
CA ARG A 65 -7.34 -17.70 -6.67
C ARG A 65 -7.18 -16.33 -7.34
N LYS A 66 -6.64 -16.29 -8.56
CA LYS A 66 -6.54 -15.03 -9.31
C LYS A 66 -7.93 -14.59 -9.78
N VAL A 67 -8.33 -13.37 -9.41
CA VAL A 67 -9.51 -12.69 -9.97
C VAL A 67 -9.08 -11.91 -11.20
N VAL A 68 -9.60 -12.28 -12.37
CA VAL A 68 -9.28 -11.62 -13.64
C VAL A 68 -10.57 -11.11 -14.25
N ASP A 69 -10.80 -9.80 -14.16
CA ASP A 69 -11.96 -9.12 -14.73
C ASP A 69 -11.55 -7.72 -15.22
N LYS A 70 -11.79 -7.42 -16.50
CA LYS A 70 -11.39 -6.14 -17.12
C LYS A 70 -12.09 -4.95 -16.48
N ARG A 71 -13.25 -5.15 -15.83
CA ARG A 71 -13.99 -4.10 -15.14
C ARG A 71 -13.25 -3.56 -13.90
N LEU A 72 -12.29 -4.32 -13.37
CA LEU A 72 -11.44 -3.95 -12.24
C LEU A 72 -10.13 -3.27 -12.66
N SER A 73 -9.77 -3.34 -13.95
CA SER A 73 -8.52 -2.79 -14.46
C SER A 73 -8.57 -1.27 -14.58
N VAL A 74 -7.46 -0.61 -14.26
CA VAL A 74 -7.33 0.85 -14.31
C VAL A 74 -6.00 1.25 -14.94
N THR A 75 -5.95 2.44 -15.52
CA THR A 75 -4.71 3.05 -16.02
C THR A 75 -4.49 4.34 -15.26
N VAL A 76 -3.33 4.48 -14.62
CA VAL A 76 -2.98 5.59 -13.72
C VAL A 76 -1.51 5.93 -13.96
N ALA A 77 -1.20 7.21 -14.20
CA ALA A 77 0.15 7.67 -14.53
C ALA A 77 0.81 6.83 -15.64
N ASP A 78 0.08 6.57 -16.73
CA ASP A 78 0.46 5.72 -17.87
C ASP A 78 0.75 4.23 -17.56
N LEU A 79 0.57 3.80 -16.32
CA LEU A 79 0.71 2.41 -15.92
C LEU A 79 -0.63 1.69 -15.96
N LYS A 80 -0.66 0.49 -16.54
CA LYS A 80 -1.88 -0.34 -16.65
C LYS A 80 -1.91 -1.41 -15.57
N PHE A 81 -2.79 -1.23 -14.60
CA PHE A 81 -3.01 -2.14 -13.49
C PHE A 81 -4.06 -3.19 -13.84
N GLU A 82 -3.76 -4.47 -13.61
CA GLU A 82 -4.75 -5.55 -13.81
C GLU A 82 -5.95 -5.37 -12.88
N ASN A 83 -5.71 -4.90 -11.67
CA ASN A 83 -6.72 -4.45 -10.72
C ASN A 83 -6.18 -3.31 -9.84
N PHE A 84 -7.09 -2.58 -9.19
CA PHE A 84 -6.78 -1.35 -8.44
C PHE A 84 -6.28 -1.57 -6.99
N VAL A 85 -6.07 -2.82 -6.55
CA VAL A 85 -5.73 -3.16 -5.15
C VAL A 85 -4.26 -3.53 -5.04
N GLY A 86 -3.50 -2.80 -4.21
CA GLY A 86 -2.08 -3.01 -4.00
C GLY A 86 -1.69 -3.30 -2.56
N LEU A 87 -0.47 -3.79 -2.37
CA LEU A 87 0.14 -3.91 -1.05
C LEU A 87 0.96 -2.64 -0.75
N ALA A 88 0.75 -2.04 0.43
CA ALA A 88 1.42 -0.81 0.83
C ALA A 88 2.89 -1.05 1.21
N ALA A 89 3.71 0.00 1.08
CA ALA A 89 5.08 0.00 1.61
C ALA A 89 5.11 -0.28 3.11
N GLY A 90 6.23 -0.87 3.54
CA GLY A 90 6.53 -1.24 4.91
C GLY A 90 6.35 -2.73 5.17
N PHE A 91 5.58 -3.45 4.34
CA PHE A 91 5.46 -4.90 4.43
C PHE A 91 6.69 -5.60 3.84
N ASP A 92 6.94 -5.45 2.54
CA ASP A 92 8.15 -5.98 1.89
C ASP A 92 9.21 -4.90 1.73
N LYS A 93 9.83 -4.50 2.84
CA LYS A 93 10.82 -3.39 2.87
C LYS A 93 12.02 -3.65 1.97
N ASN A 94 12.37 -4.92 1.81
CA ASN A 94 13.65 -5.36 1.28
C ASN A 94 13.51 -6.09 -0.08
N ALA A 95 12.33 -6.04 -0.71
CA ALA A 95 11.99 -6.72 -1.96
C ALA A 95 12.24 -8.24 -1.93
N GLU A 96 11.88 -8.88 -0.82
CA GLU A 96 12.12 -10.29 -0.53
C GLU A 96 11.03 -11.21 -1.11
N VAL A 97 9.81 -10.71 -1.30
CA VAL A 97 8.61 -11.52 -1.59
C VAL A 97 7.70 -10.91 -2.66
N VAL A 98 8.16 -9.91 -3.42
CA VAL A 98 7.42 -9.23 -4.51
C VAL A 98 6.59 -10.20 -5.37
N ASP A 99 7.22 -11.21 -5.98
CA ASP A 99 6.51 -12.16 -6.85
C ASP A 99 5.48 -13.03 -6.09
N ALA A 100 5.67 -13.24 -4.78
CA ALA A 100 4.71 -13.94 -3.93
C ALA A 100 3.47 -13.08 -3.63
N ILE A 101 3.64 -11.77 -3.48
CA ILE A 101 2.52 -10.84 -3.27
C ILE A 101 1.56 -10.88 -4.45
N PHE A 102 2.05 -10.91 -5.69
CA PHE A 102 1.18 -11.03 -6.87
C PHE A 102 0.38 -12.35 -6.90
N ARG A 103 0.90 -13.44 -6.33
CA ARG A 103 0.16 -14.70 -6.21
C ARG A 103 -0.97 -14.63 -5.17
N LEU A 104 -0.98 -13.61 -4.32
CA LEU A 104 -2.09 -13.35 -3.39
C LEU A 104 -3.23 -12.53 -4.03
N GLY A 105 -3.10 -12.14 -5.30
CA GLY A 105 -4.16 -11.44 -6.05
C GLY A 105 -4.02 -9.92 -6.12
N PHE A 106 -2.99 -9.33 -5.51
CA PHE A 106 -2.68 -7.91 -5.64
C PHE A 106 -2.35 -7.53 -7.09
N GLY A 107 -2.88 -6.39 -7.55
CA GLY A 107 -2.58 -5.83 -8.87
C GLY A 107 -1.25 -5.09 -8.94
N PHE A 108 -0.74 -4.61 -7.80
CA PHE A 108 0.56 -3.96 -7.66
C PHE A 108 1.09 -4.11 -6.22
N THR A 109 2.38 -3.85 -6.01
CA THR A 109 2.97 -3.84 -4.66
C THR A 109 3.99 -2.72 -4.56
N GLU A 110 4.12 -2.14 -3.38
CA GLU A 110 5.13 -1.12 -3.08
C GLU A 110 6.16 -1.68 -2.10
N VAL A 111 7.43 -1.75 -2.49
CA VAL A 111 8.54 -2.16 -1.61
C VAL A 111 9.08 -0.95 -0.83
N GLY A 112 9.91 -1.21 0.18
CA GLY A 112 10.51 -0.16 1.01
C GLY A 112 9.64 0.22 2.22
N THR A 113 9.83 1.36 2.86
CA THR A 113 10.77 2.42 2.48
C THR A 113 12.23 1.96 2.55
N VAL A 114 12.96 2.15 1.46
CA VAL A 114 14.40 1.86 1.36
C VAL A 114 15.19 3.17 1.46
N THR A 115 16.37 3.11 2.08
CA THR A 115 17.30 4.24 2.22
C THR A 115 18.63 3.92 1.52
N PRO A 116 19.47 4.92 1.17
CA PRO A 116 20.74 4.67 0.48
C PRO A 116 21.64 3.66 1.19
N ARG A 117 21.89 3.89 2.49
CA ARG A 117 22.66 3.00 3.36
C ARG A 117 21.72 2.06 4.12
N PRO A 118 22.15 0.81 4.42
CA PRO A 118 21.39 -0.05 5.32
C PRO A 118 21.28 0.57 6.71
N GLN A 119 20.15 0.37 7.38
CA GLN A 119 19.99 0.76 8.78
C GLN A 119 19.08 -0.21 9.54
N VAL A 120 19.38 -0.44 10.82
CA VAL A 120 18.68 -1.42 11.66
C VAL A 120 17.29 -0.93 12.14
N GLY A 121 17.05 0.38 12.09
CA GLY A 121 15.86 1.04 12.64
C GLY A 121 15.96 1.35 14.13
N ASN A 122 14.83 1.70 14.77
CA ASN A 122 14.79 2.01 16.20
C ASN A 122 14.90 0.73 17.07
N PRO A 123 15.26 0.84 18.36
CA PRO A 123 15.32 -0.31 19.28
C PRO A 123 13.97 -1.05 19.42
N LYS A 124 14.03 -2.36 19.72
CA LYS A 124 12.84 -3.19 20.01
C LYS A 124 12.44 -3.09 21.49
N PRO A 125 11.15 -3.29 21.85
CA PRO A 125 9.99 -3.50 20.96
C PRO A 125 9.55 -2.21 20.26
N ARG A 126 9.07 -2.34 19.03
CA ARG A 126 8.78 -1.22 18.12
C ARG A 126 7.57 -1.45 17.21
N LEU A 127 6.85 -2.54 17.43
CA LEU A 127 5.65 -2.92 16.68
C LEU A 127 4.65 -3.54 17.66
N PHE A 128 3.46 -2.97 17.73
CA PHE A 128 2.43 -3.29 18.72
C PHE A 128 1.11 -3.54 18.01
N ARG A 129 0.40 -4.59 18.41
CA ARG A 129 -0.93 -4.93 17.86
C ARG A 129 -2.00 -4.59 18.89
N LEU A 130 -2.86 -3.64 18.55
CA LEU A 130 -4.06 -3.29 19.31
C LEU A 130 -5.18 -4.15 18.73
N ARG A 131 -5.46 -5.27 19.40
CA ARG A 131 -6.34 -6.31 18.81
C ARG A 131 -7.80 -5.88 18.79
N GLU A 132 -8.26 -5.20 19.84
CA GLU A 132 -9.65 -4.71 19.97
C GLU A 132 -9.98 -3.62 18.95
N ASP A 133 -8.95 -2.91 18.49
CA ASP A 133 -9.05 -1.81 17.53
C ASP A 133 -8.77 -2.24 16.09
N GLU A 134 -8.37 -3.50 15.84
CA GLU A 134 -7.86 -3.95 14.53
C GLU A 134 -6.74 -3.04 13.99
N ALA A 135 -5.83 -2.64 14.90
CA ALA A 135 -4.87 -1.57 14.66
C ALA A 135 -3.43 -1.94 15.03
N ILE A 136 -2.48 -1.23 14.44
CA ILE A 136 -1.05 -1.43 14.69
C ILE A 136 -0.41 -0.08 14.98
N ILE A 137 0.33 0.00 16.08
CA ILE A 137 1.26 1.10 16.37
C ILE A 137 2.67 0.63 16.03
N ASN A 138 3.45 1.44 15.32
CA ASN A 138 4.84 1.11 15.02
C ASN A 138 5.76 2.33 15.08
N ARG A 139 6.99 2.08 15.53
CA ARG A 139 8.10 3.03 15.55
C ARG A 139 9.35 2.46 14.90
N MET A 140 9.22 1.84 13.72
CA MET A 140 10.29 1.05 13.10
C MET A 140 11.54 1.87 12.73
N GLY A 141 11.37 3.12 12.26
CA GLY A 141 12.48 4.00 11.87
C GLY A 141 13.25 3.52 10.63
N PHE A 142 12.55 3.18 9.54
CA PHE A 142 13.13 2.72 8.25
C PHE A 142 14.19 1.62 8.37
N ASN A 143 13.94 0.55 9.13
CA ASN A 143 14.79 -0.65 9.11
C ASN A 143 14.84 -1.26 7.68
N ASN A 144 16.00 -1.31 7.03
CA ASN A 144 16.15 -1.86 5.68
C ASN A 144 17.62 -2.19 5.34
N GLU A 145 17.84 -2.96 4.27
CA GLU A 145 19.15 -3.47 3.85
C GLU A 145 19.87 -2.57 2.81
N GLY A 146 19.33 -1.38 2.54
CA GLY A 146 19.93 -0.38 1.66
C GLY A 146 19.68 -0.61 0.17
N HIS A 147 19.96 0.42 -0.63
CA HIS A 147 19.63 0.42 -2.06
C HIS A 147 20.22 -0.77 -2.83
N ARG A 148 21.50 -1.08 -2.59
CA ARG A 148 22.23 -2.13 -3.32
C ARG A 148 21.58 -3.50 -3.19
N VAL A 149 21.13 -3.86 -1.99
CA VAL A 149 20.55 -5.18 -1.74
C VAL A 149 19.15 -5.27 -2.36
N VAL A 150 18.33 -4.23 -2.17
CA VAL A 150 16.99 -4.15 -2.76
C VAL A 150 17.05 -4.18 -4.28
N TYR A 151 17.96 -3.43 -4.90
CA TYR A 151 18.14 -3.42 -6.36
C TYR A 151 18.51 -4.80 -6.90
N SER A 152 19.44 -5.49 -6.23
CA SER A 152 19.87 -6.84 -6.64
C SER A 152 18.71 -7.84 -6.59
N ARG A 153 17.84 -7.75 -5.57
CA ARG A 153 16.65 -8.60 -5.47
C ARG A 153 15.60 -8.27 -6.51
N LEU A 154 15.32 -6.99 -6.73
CA LEU A 154 14.38 -6.56 -7.76
C LEU A 154 14.85 -7.00 -9.15
N ARG A 155 16.13 -6.87 -9.48
CA ARG A 155 16.69 -7.32 -10.78
C ARG A 155 16.55 -8.83 -11.00
N ALA A 156 16.59 -9.62 -9.94
CA ALA A 156 16.49 -11.08 -10.01
C ALA A 156 15.04 -11.60 -10.05
N ARG A 157 14.02 -10.74 -9.90
CA ARG A 157 12.60 -11.14 -9.83
C ARG A 157 12.06 -11.57 -11.21
N LYS A 158 10.95 -12.30 -11.23
CA LYS A 158 10.27 -12.79 -12.46
C LYS A 158 9.50 -11.71 -13.22
N GLN A 159 9.57 -10.47 -12.76
CA GLN A 159 8.89 -9.28 -13.28
C GLN A 159 7.37 -9.44 -13.40
N LEU A 160 6.73 -10.08 -12.41
CA LEU A 160 5.28 -10.13 -12.31
C LEU A 160 4.75 -8.76 -11.87
N GLY A 161 3.79 -8.19 -12.60
CA GLY A 161 3.04 -6.99 -12.21
C GLY A 161 3.86 -5.72 -11.95
N ILE A 162 3.15 -4.68 -11.48
CA ILE A 162 3.68 -3.33 -11.24
C ILE A 162 4.26 -3.22 -9.83
N VAL A 163 5.50 -2.74 -9.73
CA VAL A 163 6.24 -2.57 -8.48
C VAL A 163 6.63 -1.11 -8.27
N GLY A 164 6.05 -0.53 -7.23
CA GLY A 164 6.47 0.76 -6.70
C GLY A 164 7.68 0.62 -5.79
N ILE A 165 8.57 1.62 -5.82
CA ILE A 165 9.71 1.71 -4.90
C ILE A 165 9.52 2.92 -4.00
N ASN A 166 9.22 2.66 -2.72
CA ASN A 166 9.15 3.69 -1.70
C ASN A 166 10.55 4.06 -1.23
N ILE A 167 10.94 5.31 -1.42
CA ILE A 167 12.26 5.85 -1.07
C ILE A 167 12.17 6.80 0.12
N GLY A 168 13.20 6.79 0.95
CA GLY A 168 13.31 7.62 2.15
C GLY A 168 14.76 7.95 2.49
N ALA A 169 14.92 8.84 3.47
CA ALA A 169 16.24 9.26 3.93
C ALA A 169 16.73 8.43 5.13
N ASN A 170 18.03 8.18 5.17
CA ASN A 170 18.71 7.63 6.34
C ASN A 170 18.56 8.58 7.54
N LYS A 171 18.53 8.00 8.75
CA LYS A 171 18.31 8.77 9.99
C LYS A 171 19.40 9.82 10.23
N ASP A 172 20.64 9.46 9.93
CA ASP A 172 21.87 10.23 10.17
C ASP A 172 22.26 11.15 9.00
N THR A 173 21.54 11.10 7.88
CA THR A 173 21.77 12.04 6.77
C THR A 173 21.31 13.44 7.17
N VAL A 174 22.22 14.42 7.00
CA VAL A 174 21.98 15.84 7.25
C VAL A 174 21.05 16.41 6.19
N ASP A 175 21.48 16.38 4.92
CA ASP A 175 20.63 16.77 3.79
C ASP A 175 19.81 15.58 3.30
N LYS A 176 18.55 15.51 3.75
CA LYS A 176 17.66 14.39 3.42
C LYS A 176 17.28 14.35 1.95
N ILE A 177 17.36 15.47 1.23
CA ILE A 177 16.99 15.56 -0.20
C ILE A 177 17.94 14.69 -1.03
N ASP A 178 19.23 14.68 -0.71
CA ASP A 178 20.25 13.85 -1.38
C ASP A 178 19.90 12.35 -1.36
N ASP A 179 19.33 11.86 -0.27
CA ASP A 179 18.96 10.45 -0.18
C ASP A 179 17.78 10.11 -1.10
N TYR A 180 16.83 11.03 -1.29
CA TYR A 180 15.71 10.85 -2.21
C TYR A 180 16.17 10.90 -3.67
N THR A 181 16.98 11.88 -4.04
CA THR A 181 17.52 12.00 -5.40
C THR A 181 18.41 10.81 -5.75
N ALA A 182 19.23 10.33 -4.80
CA ALA A 182 19.98 9.09 -4.94
C ALA A 182 19.07 7.87 -5.14
N GLY A 183 17.93 7.80 -4.44
CA GLY A 183 16.92 6.74 -4.63
C GLY A 183 16.34 6.72 -6.05
N VAL A 184 15.89 7.88 -6.54
CA VAL A 184 15.36 8.01 -7.91
C VAL A 184 16.42 7.59 -8.93
N ALA A 185 17.64 8.10 -8.82
CA ALA A 185 18.72 7.77 -9.75
C ALA A 185 19.11 6.28 -9.71
N TYR A 186 19.16 5.67 -8.52
CA TYR A 186 19.66 4.30 -8.35
C TYR A 186 18.70 3.23 -8.90
N PHE A 187 17.40 3.46 -8.80
CA PHE A 187 16.38 2.49 -9.18
C PHE A 187 15.64 2.82 -10.48
N TYR A 188 16.04 3.88 -11.18
CA TYR A 188 15.29 4.40 -12.33
C TYR A 188 15.02 3.35 -13.42
N ASP A 189 15.96 2.42 -13.64
CA ASP A 189 15.86 1.40 -14.68
C ASP A 189 15.03 0.17 -14.29
N ILE A 190 14.46 0.15 -13.08
CA ILE A 190 13.68 -0.99 -12.58
C ILE A 190 12.38 -0.62 -11.85
N ALA A 191 12.22 0.61 -11.39
CA ALA A 191 10.98 1.07 -10.78
C ALA A 191 9.88 1.22 -11.82
N ASP A 192 8.69 0.68 -11.57
CA ASP A 192 7.51 1.04 -12.36
C ASP A 192 6.97 2.41 -11.93
N TYR A 193 7.06 2.73 -10.63
CA TYR A 193 6.86 4.07 -10.10
C TYR A 193 7.66 4.29 -8.80
N PHE A 194 7.86 5.56 -8.42
CA PHE A 194 8.46 5.95 -7.16
C PHE A 194 7.43 6.49 -6.17
N THR A 195 7.64 6.22 -4.89
CA THR A 195 6.95 6.92 -3.80
C THR A 195 7.96 7.65 -2.93
N VAL A 196 7.92 8.98 -2.93
CA VAL A 196 8.72 9.86 -2.08
C VAL A 196 8.05 9.94 -0.70
N ASN A 197 8.63 9.29 0.31
CA ASN A 197 8.04 9.20 1.63
C ASN A 197 8.59 10.25 2.60
N ILE A 198 7.84 11.33 2.81
CA ILE A 198 8.15 12.41 3.76
C ILE A 198 7.27 12.38 5.03
N SER A 199 6.53 11.29 5.24
CA SER A 199 5.41 11.27 6.20
C SER A 199 5.59 10.29 7.36
N SER A 200 6.74 9.60 7.43
CA SER A 200 7.07 8.72 8.57
C SER A 200 7.14 9.54 9.87
N PRO A 201 6.36 9.18 10.92
CA PRO A 201 6.50 9.79 12.24
C PRO A 201 7.75 9.32 13.00
N ASN A 202 8.46 8.33 12.46
CA ASN A 202 9.47 7.54 13.18
C ASN A 202 10.92 7.93 12.84
N THR A 203 11.09 8.90 11.95
CA THR A 203 12.37 9.48 11.55
C THR A 203 12.34 10.96 11.94
N PRO A 204 13.18 11.40 12.89
CA PRO A 204 13.18 12.80 13.36
C PRO A 204 13.25 13.80 12.21
N SER A 205 12.45 14.87 12.31
CA SER A 205 12.38 15.98 11.34
C SER A 205 12.00 15.61 9.91
N LEU A 206 11.59 14.37 9.63
CA LEU A 206 11.22 13.99 8.26
C LEU A 206 9.94 14.71 7.81
N ARG A 207 8.97 14.88 8.71
CA ARG A 207 7.71 15.58 8.42
C ARG A 207 7.89 17.08 8.20
N ASP A 208 9.02 17.65 8.60
CA ASP A 208 9.36 19.05 8.34
C ASP A 208 9.53 19.32 6.84
N LEU A 209 9.80 18.27 6.04
CA LEU A 209 9.82 18.33 4.56
C LEU A 209 8.43 18.55 3.94
N GLN A 210 7.33 18.42 4.72
CA GLN A 210 5.99 18.75 4.25
C GLN A 210 5.69 20.26 4.31
N ALA A 211 6.53 21.05 5.00
CA ALA A 211 6.41 22.50 4.98
C ALA A 211 6.72 23.04 3.57
N ARG A 212 5.93 24.02 3.12
CA ARG A 212 5.90 24.49 1.72
C ARG A 212 7.29 24.71 1.10
N ASP A 213 8.15 25.50 1.73
CA ASP A 213 9.47 25.84 1.17
C ASP A 213 10.37 24.61 1.03
N ASN A 214 10.37 23.72 2.04
CA ASN A 214 11.13 22.47 2.00
C ASN A 214 10.56 21.51 0.96
N LEU A 215 9.24 21.45 0.84
CA LEU A 215 8.56 20.62 -0.15
C LEU A 215 8.89 21.07 -1.56
N HIS A 216 8.85 22.38 -1.81
CA HIS A 216 9.22 22.99 -3.08
C HIS A 216 10.65 22.61 -3.50
N LEU A 217 11.62 22.76 -2.57
CA LEU A 217 13.01 22.39 -2.81
C LEU A 217 13.16 20.89 -3.11
N LEU A 218 12.56 20.02 -2.28
CA LEU A 218 12.59 18.57 -2.47
C LEU A 218 12.04 18.16 -3.83
N MET A 219 10.86 18.68 -4.19
CA MET A 219 10.20 18.33 -5.45
C MET A 219 11.03 18.79 -6.65
N ASN A 220 11.57 20.01 -6.63
CA ASN A 220 12.42 20.52 -7.70
C ASN A 220 13.67 19.67 -7.92
N GLU A 221 14.38 19.29 -6.85
CA GLU A 221 15.59 18.45 -6.96
C GLU A 221 15.26 17.05 -7.50
N ILE A 222 14.14 16.47 -7.07
CA ILE A 222 13.67 15.19 -7.60
C ILE A 222 13.27 15.32 -9.09
N SER A 223 12.59 16.39 -9.49
CA SER A 223 12.24 16.66 -10.88
C SER A 223 13.48 16.83 -11.76
N GLN A 224 14.53 17.50 -11.27
CA GLN A 224 15.80 17.62 -11.98
C GLN A 224 16.42 16.24 -12.24
N VAL A 225 16.56 15.42 -11.20
CA VAL A 225 17.10 14.05 -11.35
C VAL A 225 16.21 13.17 -12.23
N ARG A 226 14.87 13.27 -12.11
CA ARG A 226 13.94 12.57 -13.00
C ARG A 226 14.18 12.92 -14.46
N ASN A 227 14.40 14.20 -14.77
CA ASN A 227 14.65 14.68 -16.12
C ASN A 227 16.01 14.22 -16.67
N GLU A 228 17.04 14.19 -15.84
CA GLU A 228 18.35 13.63 -16.21
C GLU A 228 18.27 12.14 -16.54
N GLN A 229 17.62 11.36 -15.66
CA GLN A 229 17.45 9.93 -15.89
C GLN A 229 16.53 9.67 -17.10
N LYS A 230 15.49 10.47 -17.31
CA LYS A 230 14.63 10.39 -18.50
C LYS A 230 15.41 10.57 -19.79
N LYS A 231 16.31 11.56 -19.84
CA LYS A 231 17.20 11.77 -21.00
C LYS A 231 18.14 10.59 -21.22
N LYS A 232 18.66 10.00 -20.13
CA LYS A 232 19.59 8.87 -20.17
C LYS A 232 18.93 7.55 -20.59
N HIS A 233 17.69 7.30 -20.14
CA HIS A 233 17.02 6.01 -20.30
C HIS A 233 15.95 6.00 -21.42
N GLY A 234 15.48 7.18 -21.86
CA GLY A 234 14.51 7.31 -22.96
C GLY A 234 13.03 7.13 -22.56
N PHE A 235 12.74 6.99 -21.26
CA PHE A 235 11.38 6.91 -20.72
C PHE A 235 11.28 7.67 -19.38
N SER A 236 10.06 8.03 -18.97
CA SER A 236 9.79 8.71 -17.70
C SER A 236 9.18 7.74 -16.71
N VAL A 237 9.67 7.71 -15.47
CA VAL A 237 9.07 6.92 -14.38
C VAL A 237 8.16 7.81 -13.53
N PRO A 238 6.90 7.43 -13.29
CA PRO A 238 5.99 8.18 -12.42
C PRO A 238 6.51 8.35 -10.99
N ILE A 239 6.27 9.50 -10.38
CA ILE A 239 6.65 9.83 -9.01
C ILE A 239 5.42 10.29 -8.21
N PHE A 240 5.20 9.63 -7.08
CA PHE A 240 4.13 9.94 -6.14
C PHE A 240 4.72 10.50 -4.84
N LEU A 241 4.04 11.47 -4.23
CA LEU A 241 4.38 11.98 -2.90
C LEU A 241 3.49 11.32 -1.83
N LYS A 242 4.09 10.74 -0.78
CA LYS A 242 3.33 10.13 0.33
C LYS A 242 3.26 11.05 1.53
N ILE A 243 2.04 11.47 1.86
CA ILE A 243 1.76 12.47 2.90
C ILE A 243 1.22 11.85 4.20
N ALA A 244 1.40 12.57 5.30
CA ALA A 244 0.81 12.21 6.58
C ALA A 244 -0.69 12.54 6.59
N PRO A 245 -1.50 11.81 7.39
CA PRO A 245 -2.89 12.20 7.64
C PRO A 245 -3.00 13.37 8.64
N ASP A 246 -1.95 13.60 9.43
CA ASP A 246 -1.90 14.59 10.51
C ASP A 246 -1.49 15.98 9.95
N LEU A 247 -2.35 16.55 9.10
CA LEU A 247 -2.12 17.83 8.43
C LEU A 247 -3.30 18.77 8.68
N SER A 248 -3.03 20.06 8.81
CA SER A 248 -4.04 21.12 8.83
C SER A 248 -4.57 21.42 7.41
N GLU A 249 -5.72 22.11 7.31
CA GLU A 249 -6.26 22.54 6.01
C GLU A 249 -5.26 23.38 5.21
N LYS A 250 -4.52 24.26 5.88
CA LYS A 250 -3.50 25.10 5.24
C LYS A 250 -2.35 24.25 4.68
N GLU A 251 -1.87 23.27 5.42
CA GLU A 251 -0.80 22.39 4.92
C GLU A 251 -1.28 21.53 3.74
N LEU A 252 -2.56 21.11 3.74
CA LEU A 252 -3.16 20.45 2.57
C LEU A 252 -3.25 21.39 1.36
N ASP A 253 -3.56 22.68 1.57
CA ASP A 253 -3.53 23.70 0.51
C ASP A 253 -2.11 23.91 -0.05
N ASP A 254 -1.12 24.08 0.83
CA ASP A 254 0.28 24.25 0.44
C ASP A 254 0.78 23.04 -0.38
N ILE A 255 0.52 21.80 0.07
CA ILE A 255 0.85 20.58 -0.71
C ILE A 255 0.13 20.58 -2.05
N ALA A 256 -1.15 20.97 -2.09
CA ALA A 256 -1.91 20.96 -3.35
C ALA A 256 -1.40 21.99 -4.35
N GLU A 257 -0.92 23.14 -3.88
CA GLU A 257 -0.29 24.17 -4.72
C GLU A 257 1.04 23.68 -5.29
N GLU A 258 1.92 23.09 -4.47
CA GLU A 258 3.19 22.53 -4.93
C GLU A 258 2.99 21.40 -5.95
N MET A 259 2.03 20.50 -5.70
CA MET A 259 1.70 19.42 -6.64
C MET A 259 1.26 19.95 -8.01
N LYS A 260 0.48 21.04 -8.07
CA LYS A 260 -0.01 21.62 -9.33
C LYS A 260 1.07 22.25 -10.20
N ILE A 261 2.15 22.74 -9.60
CA ILE A 261 3.26 23.38 -10.33
C ILE A 261 4.43 22.43 -10.59
N SER A 262 4.47 21.30 -9.88
CA SER A 262 5.47 20.25 -10.06
C SER A 262 5.16 19.34 -11.26
N ASP A 263 6.08 18.42 -11.54
CA ASP A 263 5.87 17.34 -12.51
C ASP A 263 5.58 15.97 -11.86
N PHE A 264 5.22 15.95 -10.57
CA PHE A 264 4.82 14.74 -9.86
C PHE A 264 3.46 14.24 -10.34
N ASP A 265 3.31 12.93 -10.43
CA ASP A 265 2.17 12.29 -11.09
C ASP A 265 1.01 12.02 -10.12
N GLY A 266 1.27 12.02 -8.81
CA GLY A 266 0.23 11.74 -7.83
C GLY A 266 0.63 11.79 -6.36
N LEU A 267 -0.34 11.42 -5.53
CA LEU A 267 -0.18 11.29 -4.08
C LEU A 267 -0.46 9.87 -3.59
N VAL A 268 0.17 9.51 -2.48
CA VAL A 268 -0.22 8.37 -1.65
C VAL A 268 -0.80 8.90 -0.33
N VAL A 269 -2.11 8.69 -0.14
CA VAL A 269 -2.90 9.27 0.97
C VAL A 269 -3.55 8.15 1.79
N SER A 270 -3.02 7.76 2.95
CA SER A 270 -1.93 8.40 3.70
C SER A 270 -1.00 7.41 4.40
N ASN A 271 0.02 7.96 5.04
CA ASN A 271 0.82 7.24 6.04
C ASN A 271 0.05 7.07 7.37
N THR A 272 0.71 6.52 8.38
CA THR A 272 0.18 6.34 9.74
C THR A 272 -0.09 7.66 10.47
N THR A 273 -1.05 7.68 11.40
CA THR A 273 -1.43 8.85 12.23
C THR A 273 -0.74 8.84 13.59
N LEU A 274 -0.52 10.02 14.17
CA LEU A 274 -0.14 10.17 15.58
C LEU A 274 -1.35 10.23 16.52
N SER A 275 -2.56 10.44 15.99
CA SER A 275 -3.78 10.44 16.79
C SER A 275 -3.99 9.09 17.51
N ARG A 276 -4.59 9.18 18.70
CA ARG A 276 -5.01 8.05 19.56
C ARG A 276 -6.49 8.11 19.89
N GLN A 277 -7.22 9.01 19.24
CA GLN A 277 -8.63 9.24 19.52
C GLN A 277 -9.46 8.00 19.19
N GLY A 278 -10.34 7.61 20.10
CA GLY A 278 -11.29 6.51 19.89
C GLY A 278 -10.71 5.10 20.02
N LEU A 279 -9.45 4.95 20.46
CA LEU A 279 -8.86 3.64 20.75
C LEU A 279 -9.48 3.02 22.00
N LYS A 280 -9.71 1.71 21.95
CA LYS A 280 -10.25 0.89 23.03
C LYS A 280 -9.15 0.25 23.87
N ASP A 281 -8.03 -0.14 23.24
CA ASP A 281 -6.90 -0.77 23.92
C ASP A 281 -6.16 0.23 24.82
N SER A 282 -6.49 0.23 26.10
CA SER A 282 -5.91 1.15 27.09
C SER A 282 -4.46 0.82 27.48
N LEU A 283 -3.99 -0.40 27.19
CA LEU A 283 -2.64 -0.85 27.56
C LEU A 283 -1.61 -0.38 26.54
N LEU A 284 -1.94 -0.47 25.25
CA LEU A 284 -1.00 -0.19 24.16
C LEU A 284 -1.26 1.13 23.45
N SER A 285 -2.38 1.82 23.69
CA SER A 285 -2.68 3.11 23.06
C SER A 285 -1.65 4.21 23.36
N GLY A 286 -0.97 4.14 24.52
CA GLY A 286 0.10 5.05 24.90
C GLY A 286 1.45 4.82 24.21
N GLU A 287 1.61 3.76 23.42
CA GLU A 287 2.87 3.46 22.74
C GLU A 287 3.22 4.53 21.69
N GLU A 288 4.49 4.91 21.66
CA GLU A 288 5.02 5.85 20.68
C GLU A 288 5.02 5.26 19.25
N GLY A 289 4.80 6.13 18.26
CA GLY A 289 4.90 5.80 16.85
C GLY A 289 3.61 6.06 16.07
N GLY A 290 3.58 5.59 14.82
CA GLY A 290 2.44 5.75 13.94
C GLY A 290 1.38 4.66 14.11
N LEU A 291 0.13 5.06 14.28
CA LEU A 291 -1.07 4.22 14.30
C LEU A 291 -1.59 3.97 12.87
N SER A 292 -1.98 2.72 12.62
CA SER A 292 -2.58 2.23 11.37
C SER A 292 -3.72 1.26 11.66
N GLY A 293 -4.46 0.84 10.64
CA GLY A 293 -5.59 -0.08 10.78
C GLY A 293 -6.94 0.63 10.82
N SER A 294 -7.97 -0.06 11.31
CA SER A 294 -9.36 0.42 11.26
C SER A 294 -9.57 1.85 11.80
N PRO A 295 -8.93 2.30 12.89
CA PRO A 295 -9.11 3.66 13.42
C PRO A 295 -8.62 4.76 12.47
N LEU A 296 -7.66 4.45 11.58
CA LEU A 296 -7.13 5.40 10.60
C LEU A 296 -8.08 5.59 9.39
N PHE A 297 -9.06 4.71 9.20
CA PHE A 297 -9.88 4.70 7.99
C PHE A 297 -10.58 6.04 7.74
N GLU A 298 -11.22 6.59 8.76
CA GLU A 298 -11.97 7.84 8.64
C GLU A 298 -11.06 9.02 8.29
N LEU A 299 -10.06 9.29 9.14
CA LEU A 299 -9.13 10.41 8.94
C LEU A 299 -8.44 10.34 7.57
N SER A 300 -7.90 9.17 7.20
CA SER A 300 -7.23 9.00 5.91
C SER A 300 -8.19 9.16 4.72
N THR A 301 -9.49 8.89 4.88
CA THR A 301 -10.49 9.07 3.81
C THR A 301 -10.93 10.52 3.68
N ILE A 302 -11.02 11.24 4.80
CA ILE A 302 -11.24 12.69 4.82
C ILE A 302 -10.11 13.42 4.10
N VAL A 303 -8.85 13.13 4.47
CA VAL A 303 -7.66 13.74 3.84
C VAL A 303 -7.61 13.42 2.35
N LEU A 304 -7.89 12.18 1.97
CA LEU A 304 -7.95 11.75 0.56
C LEU A 304 -8.97 12.56 -0.24
N ALA A 305 -10.19 12.70 0.27
CA ALA A 305 -11.24 13.44 -0.42
C ALA A 305 -10.93 14.93 -0.52
N LYS A 306 -10.35 15.53 0.52
CA LYS A 306 -9.89 16.93 0.50
C LYS A 306 -8.80 17.13 -0.55
N MET A 307 -7.81 16.25 -0.62
CA MET A 307 -6.78 16.33 -1.65
C MET A 307 -7.35 16.11 -3.05
N ARG A 308 -8.28 15.17 -3.25
CA ARG A 308 -8.99 15.00 -4.53
C ARG A 308 -9.71 16.28 -4.95
N GLN A 309 -10.40 16.94 -4.02
CA GLN A 309 -11.09 18.21 -4.29
C GLN A 309 -10.10 19.33 -4.68
N LYS A 310 -8.97 19.44 -3.99
CA LYS A 310 -7.95 20.48 -4.23
C LYS A 310 -7.18 20.26 -5.53
N LEU A 311 -6.90 19.01 -5.90
CA LEU A 311 -6.05 18.63 -7.05
C LEU A 311 -6.84 18.36 -8.34
N GLY A 312 -8.13 18.06 -8.25
CA GLY A 312 -8.94 17.66 -9.40
C GLY A 312 -8.70 16.21 -9.82
N LYS A 313 -9.15 15.85 -11.03
CA LYS A 313 -9.23 14.45 -11.51
C LYS A 313 -7.95 13.93 -12.17
N GLU A 314 -7.05 14.82 -12.57
CA GLU A 314 -5.87 14.48 -13.38
C GLU A 314 -4.71 13.96 -12.53
N ILE A 315 -4.47 14.56 -11.36
CA ILE A 315 -3.41 14.11 -10.44
C ILE A 315 -3.86 12.82 -9.76
N ALA A 316 -3.05 11.76 -9.87
CA ALA A 316 -3.42 10.45 -9.35
C ALA A 316 -3.42 10.43 -7.82
N ILE A 317 -4.31 9.64 -7.20
CA ILE A 317 -4.31 9.42 -5.76
C ILE A 317 -4.42 7.93 -5.44
N ILE A 318 -3.42 7.41 -4.73
CA ILE A 318 -3.41 6.07 -4.14
C ILE A 318 -3.94 6.17 -2.71
N GLY A 319 -5.11 5.59 -2.44
CA GLY A 319 -5.77 5.61 -1.13
C GLY A 319 -5.28 4.51 -0.19
N VAL A 320 -4.81 4.90 1.00
CA VAL A 320 -4.21 4.00 1.99
C VAL A 320 -4.71 4.37 3.39
N GLY A 321 -4.90 3.36 4.23
CA GLY A 321 -5.31 3.54 5.64
C GLY A 321 -6.66 2.89 5.94
N GLY A 322 -6.63 1.89 6.82
CA GLY A 322 -7.83 1.26 7.40
C GLY A 322 -8.73 0.49 6.44
N VAL A 323 -8.27 0.16 5.23
CA VAL A 323 -9.02 -0.71 4.31
C VAL A 323 -8.93 -2.15 4.80
N LYS A 324 -10.07 -2.77 5.07
CA LYS A 324 -10.17 -4.13 5.62
C LYS A 324 -11.15 -5.05 4.89
N ASP A 325 -11.96 -4.52 3.98
CA ASP A 325 -12.98 -5.28 3.27
C ASP A 325 -13.39 -4.56 1.97
N ALA A 326 -14.29 -5.18 1.19
CA ALA A 326 -14.77 -4.61 -0.06
C ALA A 326 -15.51 -3.28 0.13
N GLN A 327 -16.20 -3.08 1.27
CA GLN A 327 -16.95 -1.87 1.54
C GLN A 327 -16.03 -0.67 1.79
N THR A 328 -15.04 -0.84 2.66
CA THR A 328 -14.00 0.16 2.94
C THR A 328 -13.14 0.45 1.71
N ALA A 329 -12.84 -0.58 0.91
CA ALA A 329 -12.15 -0.41 -0.38
C ALA A 329 -12.96 0.44 -1.37
N LEU A 330 -14.25 0.13 -1.56
CA LEU A 330 -15.13 0.89 -2.44
C LEU A 330 -15.28 2.33 -1.97
N GLU A 331 -15.35 2.53 -0.66
CA GLU A 331 -15.52 3.86 -0.08
C GLU A 331 -14.28 4.75 -0.31
N LYS A 332 -13.07 4.20 -0.28
CA LYS A 332 -11.85 4.93 -0.71
C LYS A 332 -11.92 5.35 -2.17
N VAL A 333 -12.38 4.46 -3.06
CA VAL A 333 -12.57 4.78 -4.49
C VAL A 333 -13.62 5.89 -4.65
N LYS A 334 -14.77 5.78 -3.99
CA LYS A 334 -15.82 6.81 -3.99
C LYS A 334 -15.33 8.15 -3.42
N ALA A 335 -14.43 8.12 -2.44
CA ALA A 335 -13.79 9.31 -1.88
C ALA A 335 -12.73 9.94 -2.80
N GLY A 336 -12.39 9.30 -3.93
CA GLY A 336 -11.52 9.85 -4.97
C GLY A 336 -10.24 9.07 -5.24
N ALA A 337 -10.07 7.86 -4.70
CA ALA A 337 -8.87 7.07 -4.96
C ALA A 337 -8.90 6.45 -6.37
N ASP A 338 -7.78 6.51 -7.10
CA ASP A 338 -7.57 5.79 -8.37
C ASP A 338 -7.14 4.33 -8.12
N LEU A 339 -6.32 4.15 -7.09
CA LEU A 339 -5.79 2.89 -6.60
C LEU A 339 -5.95 2.87 -5.09
N ILE A 340 -5.92 1.68 -4.48
CA ILE A 340 -5.84 1.55 -3.02
C ILE A 340 -4.67 0.66 -2.61
N GLN A 341 -4.16 0.86 -1.39
CA GLN A 341 -3.19 -0.05 -0.79
C GLN A 341 -3.66 -0.60 0.56
N LEU A 342 -3.28 -1.86 0.82
CA LEU A 342 -3.59 -2.58 2.05
C LEU A 342 -2.31 -2.82 2.86
N TYR A 343 -2.42 -2.82 4.18
CA TYR A 343 -1.39 -3.35 5.08
C TYR A 343 -2.06 -4.00 6.30
N SER A 344 -2.52 -3.20 7.26
CA SER A 344 -3.07 -3.73 8.52
C SER A 344 -4.26 -4.64 8.26
N GLY A 345 -5.11 -4.33 7.27
CA GLY A 345 -6.18 -5.23 6.83
C GLY A 345 -5.68 -6.65 6.53
N MET A 346 -4.56 -6.81 5.83
CA MET A 346 -3.98 -8.14 5.54
C MET A 346 -3.48 -8.86 6.81
N VAL A 347 -3.03 -8.10 7.82
CA VAL A 347 -2.61 -8.67 9.11
C VAL A 347 -3.79 -9.27 9.89
N TYR A 348 -4.96 -8.63 9.83
CA TYR A 348 -6.15 -9.03 10.59
C TYR A 348 -7.09 -9.97 9.82
N GLU A 349 -7.23 -9.77 8.50
CA GLU A 349 -8.18 -10.50 7.67
C GLU A 349 -7.54 -11.67 6.92
N GLY A 350 -6.24 -11.58 6.65
CA GLY A 350 -5.46 -12.65 6.03
C GLY A 350 -4.90 -12.35 4.64
N PRO A 351 -4.08 -13.28 4.10
CA PRO A 351 -3.34 -13.09 2.85
C PRO A 351 -4.24 -13.05 1.60
N ASP A 352 -5.46 -13.54 1.67
CA ASP A 352 -6.45 -13.56 0.59
C ASP A 352 -7.32 -12.30 0.51
N LEU A 353 -7.11 -11.32 1.39
CA LEU A 353 -7.93 -10.11 1.47
C LEU A 353 -8.07 -9.36 0.13
N ALA A 354 -7.01 -9.31 -0.69
CA ALA A 354 -7.09 -8.69 -2.01
C ALA A 354 -8.15 -9.38 -2.88
N VAL A 355 -8.17 -10.72 -2.91
CA VAL A 355 -9.17 -11.51 -3.65
C VAL A 355 -10.58 -11.26 -3.11
N THR A 356 -10.76 -11.29 -1.79
CA THR A 356 -12.06 -11.01 -1.15
C THR A 356 -12.58 -9.61 -1.51
N ILE A 357 -11.71 -8.60 -1.53
CA ILE A 357 -12.08 -7.24 -1.93
C ILE A 357 -12.52 -7.22 -3.40
N LEU A 358 -11.74 -7.80 -4.30
CA LEU A 358 -12.05 -7.79 -5.73
C LEU A 358 -13.38 -8.50 -6.03
N GLU A 359 -13.64 -9.65 -5.41
CA GLU A 359 -14.90 -10.38 -5.56
C GLU A 359 -16.09 -9.59 -5.00
N GLY A 360 -15.96 -8.98 -3.82
CA GLY A 360 -17.01 -8.14 -3.24
C GLY A 360 -17.31 -6.90 -4.07
N ILE A 361 -16.29 -6.28 -4.67
CA ILE A 361 -16.44 -5.13 -5.57
C ILE A 361 -17.20 -5.54 -6.83
N LEU A 362 -16.90 -6.70 -7.43
CA LEU A 362 -17.64 -7.20 -8.59
C LEU A 362 -19.13 -7.44 -8.27
N GLN A 363 -19.44 -7.88 -7.05
CA GLN A 363 -20.83 -8.02 -6.60
C GLN A 363 -21.53 -6.66 -6.49
N PHE A 364 -20.89 -5.64 -5.90
CA PHE A 364 -21.43 -4.28 -5.85
C PHE A 364 -21.65 -3.71 -7.26
N MET A 365 -20.68 -3.89 -8.14
CA MET A 365 -20.76 -3.47 -9.54
C MET A 365 -21.94 -4.13 -10.28
N GLN A 366 -22.16 -5.42 -10.06
CA GLN A 366 -23.30 -6.13 -10.63
C GLN A 366 -24.63 -5.60 -10.09
N GLN A 367 -24.72 -5.32 -8.79
CA GLN A 367 -25.93 -4.77 -8.16
C GLN A 367 -26.24 -3.36 -8.68
N ASP A 368 -25.22 -2.54 -8.88
CA ASP A 368 -25.36 -1.15 -9.34
C ASP A 368 -25.42 -1.01 -10.87
N GLY A 369 -25.25 -2.11 -11.63
CA GLY A 369 -25.23 -2.09 -13.09
C GLY A 369 -24.02 -1.35 -13.69
N ILE A 370 -22.87 -1.44 -13.03
CA ILE A 370 -21.63 -0.73 -13.40
C ILE A 370 -20.60 -1.68 -14.03
N ASP A 371 -20.07 -1.28 -15.19
CA ASP A 371 -19.10 -2.08 -15.96
C ASP A 371 -17.63 -1.64 -15.79
N SER A 372 -17.34 -0.72 -14.87
CA SER A 372 -15.96 -0.30 -14.58
C SER A 372 -15.85 0.29 -13.18
N ILE A 373 -14.85 -0.15 -12.40
CA ILE A 373 -14.58 0.39 -11.06
C ILE A 373 -14.36 1.92 -11.08
N LYS A 374 -13.79 2.44 -12.18
CA LYS A 374 -13.57 3.88 -12.39
C LYS A 374 -14.86 4.69 -12.31
N THR A 375 -16.01 4.09 -12.62
CA THR A 375 -17.31 4.78 -12.57
C THR A 375 -17.63 5.21 -11.15
N TYR A 376 -17.24 4.47 -10.12
CA TYR A 376 -17.47 4.86 -8.73
C TYR A 376 -16.59 6.03 -8.25
N ARG A 377 -15.48 6.32 -8.95
CA ARG A 377 -14.52 7.32 -8.50
C ARG A 377 -15.23 8.67 -8.37
N ASP A 378 -14.90 9.37 -7.31
CA ASP A 378 -15.40 10.72 -6.98
C ASP A 378 -16.88 10.82 -6.51
N HIS A 379 -17.65 9.72 -6.48
CA HIS A 379 -19.07 9.72 -6.08
C HIS A 379 -19.35 10.31 -4.68
N ARG A 380 -18.37 10.30 -3.78
CA ARG A 380 -18.50 10.77 -2.39
C ARG A 380 -17.39 11.72 -1.97
N VAL A 381 -16.70 12.36 -2.91
CA VAL A 381 -15.65 13.36 -2.59
C VAL A 381 -16.21 14.48 -1.73
N GLU A 382 -17.31 15.12 -2.14
CA GLU A 382 -17.91 16.22 -1.34
C GLU A 382 -18.35 15.77 0.05
N TYR A 383 -18.88 14.55 0.17
CA TYR A 383 -19.35 14.01 1.43
C TYR A 383 -18.21 13.90 2.46
N TRP A 384 -17.06 13.38 2.03
CA TRP A 384 -15.89 13.22 2.89
C TRP A 384 -15.14 14.53 3.09
N ALA A 385 -14.98 15.34 2.04
CA ALA A 385 -14.23 16.59 2.10
C ALA A 385 -14.89 17.65 2.99
N LYS A 386 -16.22 17.60 3.17
CA LYS A 386 -16.97 18.47 4.10
C LYS A 386 -16.75 18.12 5.59
N ARG A 387 -16.22 16.93 5.90
CA ARG A 387 -15.95 16.55 7.30
C ARG A 387 -14.76 17.36 7.84
N PRO A 388 -14.78 17.74 9.13
CA PRO A 388 -13.65 18.38 9.76
C PRO A 388 -12.48 17.39 9.88
N LEU A 389 -11.26 17.91 9.85
CA LEU A 389 -10.09 17.14 10.26
C LEU A 389 -10.14 16.97 11.78
N PRO A 390 -10.13 15.74 12.32
CA PRO A 390 -9.99 15.52 13.75
C PRO A 390 -8.57 15.96 14.14
N LEU A 391 -8.44 17.17 14.67
CA LEU A 391 -7.20 17.72 15.23
C LEU A 391 -6.91 17.11 16.60
#